data_AF-A0A6M0G763-F1
#
_entry.id   AF-A0A6M0G763-F1
#
_cell.length_a   1.000
_cell.length_b   1.000
_cell.length_c   1.000
_cell.angle_alpha   90.00
_cell.angle_beta   90.00
_cell.angle_gamma   90.00
#
_symmetry.space_group_name_H-M   'P 1'
#
loop_
_entity.id
_entity.type
_entity.pdbx_description
1 polymer ?
#
loop_
_entity_poly.entity_id
_entity_poly.type
_entity_poly.pdbx_seq_one_letter_code
_entity_poly.pdbx_strand_id
1 'polypeptide(L)'
;TSSSQEWCGHTFVQMNLNDQGYRVQQNSYFEQDGDKTLSLGGAIPEDELWTAIRLNPEDLPTGKLQLIPGTMFQRLRHLSWTTQSATAELKPVAGNPQLMSYTLTYPELKRTLTIEFSKAFPHEIESWEETYQSGWGQGAKTLTTSAKRKKRILLDYWTKNSVADEVLRRELALD
;
A
#
# COMPACT_ATOMS: atom_id res chain seq x y z
N THR A 1 7.65 4.20 7.28
CA THR A 1 7.87 5.63 7.01
C THR A 1 7.38 5.95 5.62
N SER A 2 6.77 7.11 5.42
CA SER A 2 6.36 7.61 4.12
C SER A 2 6.64 9.11 4.01
N SER A 3 7.00 9.56 2.81
CA SER A 3 7.18 10.98 2.50
C SER A 3 6.43 11.34 1.22
N SER A 4 5.82 12.52 1.19
CA SER A 4 5.20 13.07 -0.02
C SER A 4 5.75 14.47 -0.29
N GLN A 5 6.01 14.77 -1.56
CA GLN A 5 6.36 16.10 -2.04
C GLN A 5 5.34 16.54 -3.08
N GLU A 6 4.72 17.68 -2.83
CA GLU A 6 3.82 18.36 -3.77
C GLU A 6 4.33 19.79 -4.02
N TRP A 7 3.73 20.52 -4.96
CA TRP A 7 4.10 21.90 -5.26
C TRP A 7 4.10 22.79 -4.01
N CYS A 8 3.09 22.62 -3.16
CA CYS A 8 2.89 23.48 -2.00
C CYS A 8 3.71 23.08 -0.76
N GLY A 9 4.40 21.93 -0.75
CA GLY A 9 5.15 21.52 0.43
C GLY A 9 5.52 20.04 0.51
N HIS A 10 6.26 19.73 1.57
CA HIS A 10 6.72 18.38 1.91
C HIS A 10 5.99 17.85 3.14
N THR A 11 5.78 16.55 3.20
CA THR A 11 5.35 15.85 4.42
C THR A 11 6.16 14.59 4.65
N PHE A 12 6.42 14.32 5.93
CA PHE A 12 7.14 13.14 6.39
C PHE A 12 6.39 12.50 7.55
N VAL A 13 6.10 11.21 7.44
CA VAL A 13 5.40 10.42 8.46
C VAL A 13 6.24 9.22 8.85
N GLN A 14 6.49 9.10 10.14
CA GLN A 14 7.17 7.95 10.74
C GLN A 14 6.25 7.28 11.75
N MET A 15 6.18 5.96 11.68
CA MET A 15 5.47 5.12 12.65
C MET A 15 6.50 4.23 13.33
N ASN A 16 6.61 4.34 14.65
CA ASN A 16 7.51 3.54 15.47
C ASN A 16 6.70 2.65 16.41
N LEU A 17 6.90 1.35 16.35
CA LEU A 17 6.27 0.41 17.29
C LEU A 17 6.95 0.53 18.67
N ASN A 18 6.14 0.57 19.73
CA ASN A 18 6.55 0.48 21.13
C ASN A 18 5.55 -0.38 21.93
N ASP A 19 5.75 -0.51 23.24
CA ASP A 19 4.92 -1.35 24.11
C ASP A 19 3.44 -0.95 24.15
N GLN A 20 3.10 0.28 23.74
CA GLN A 20 1.73 0.83 23.71
C GLN A 20 1.12 0.85 22.29
N GLY A 21 1.84 0.36 21.28
CA GLY A 21 1.44 0.38 19.87
C GLY A 21 2.32 1.30 19.01
N TYR A 22 1.75 1.84 17.93
CA TYR A 22 2.50 2.70 17.01
C TYR A 22 2.47 4.16 17.46
N ARG A 23 3.64 4.71 17.76
CA ARG A 23 3.84 6.16 17.87
C ARG A 23 4.01 6.74 16.47
N VAL A 24 3.05 7.55 16.04
CA VAL A 24 3.06 8.25 14.75
C VAL A 24 3.59 9.66 14.95
N GLN A 25 4.58 10.04 14.14
CA GLN A 25 5.10 11.39 14.04
C GLN A 25 4.94 11.87 12.61
N GLN A 26 4.17 12.94 12.41
CA GLN A 26 4.04 13.63 11.14
C GLN A 26 4.72 14.99 11.26
N ASN A 27 5.52 15.33 10.26
CA ASN A 27 6.01 16.68 10.04
C ASN A 27 5.45 17.19 8.71
N SER A 28 4.88 18.39 8.69
CA SER A 28 4.20 18.92 7.52
C SER A 28 4.44 20.41 7.34
N TYR A 29 4.82 20.79 6.12
CA TYR A 29 4.89 22.19 5.69
C TYR A 29 3.50 22.83 5.43
N PHE A 30 2.43 22.03 5.43
CA PHE A 30 1.07 22.52 5.21
C PHE A 30 0.45 22.98 6.54
N GLU A 31 0.02 24.24 6.60
CA GLU A 31 -0.51 24.88 7.82
C GLU A 31 -1.66 24.09 8.48
N GLN A 32 -2.62 23.59 7.69
CA GLN A 32 -3.76 22.83 8.22
C GLN A 32 -3.38 21.44 8.74
N ASP A 33 -2.38 20.79 8.13
CA ASP A 33 -1.95 19.46 8.55
C ASP A 33 -1.00 19.52 9.74
N GLY A 34 -0.04 20.44 9.70
CA GLY A 34 0.95 20.71 10.74
C GLY A 34 1.74 19.49 11.21
N ASP A 35 2.56 19.74 12.22
CA ASP A 35 3.28 18.69 12.93
C ASP A 35 2.35 18.01 13.93
N LYS A 36 2.34 16.67 13.93
CA LYS A 36 1.47 15.87 14.79
C LYS A 36 2.27 14.74 15.43
N THR A 37 1.99 14.46 16.70
CA THR A 37 2.43 13.24 17.38
C THR A 37 1.22 12.58 18.01
N LEU A 38 1.01 11.29 17.73
CA LEU A 38 -0.08 10.50 18.32
C LEU A 38 0.35 9.05 18.54
N SER A 39 -0.44 8.32 19.32
CA SER A 39 -0.26 6.88 19.55
C SER A 39 -1.49 6.12 19.04
N LEU A 40 -1.26 5.07 18.25
CA LEU A 40 -2.28 4.17 17.72
C LEU A 40 -2.05 2.77 18.30
N GLY A 41 -2.92 2.34 19.21
CA GLY A 41 -2.81 1.06 19.90
C GLY A 41 -3.41 -0.11 19.10
N GLY A 42 -2.76 -1.28 19.18
CA GLY A 42 -3.37 -2.58 18.89
C GLY A 42 -3.89 -2.83 17.47
N ALA A 43 -3.41 -2.08 16.47
CA ALA A 43 -3.82 -2.24 15.07
C ALA A 43 -2.64 -2.56 14.16
N ILE A 44 -2.90 -3.37 13.13
CA ILE A 44 -1.89 -3.78 12.15
C ILE A 44 -1.79 -2.69 11.07
N PRO A 45 -0.60 -2.18 10.72
CA PRO A 45 -0.43 -1.30 9.58
C PRO A 45 -0.75 -2.03 8.28
N GLU A 46 -1.58 -1.43 7.42
CA GLU A 46 -1.84 -1.99 6.10
C GLU A 46 -0.54 -2.19 5.29
N ASP A 47 0.40 -1.26 5.42
CA ASP A 47 1.70 -1.33 4.74
C ASP A 47 2.54 -2.55 5.18
N GLU A 48 2.31 -3.09 6.38
CA GLU A 48 2.97 -4.30 6.88
C GLU A 48 2.49 -5.55 6.13
N LEU A 49 1.21 -5.59 5.73
CA LEU A 49 0.60 -6.73 5.06
C LEU A 49 1.29 -7.04 3.72
N TRP A 50 1.79 -6.02 3.02
CA TRP A 50 2.58 -6.17 1.80
C TRP A 50 3.89 -6.92 2.03
N THR A 51 4.52 -6.69 3.19
CA THR A 51 5.75 -7.39 3.57
C THR A 51 5.42 -8.80 4.05
N ALA A 52 4.37 -8.97 4.83
CA ALA A 52 3.89 -10.27 5.28
C ALA A 52 3.58 -11.21 4.11
N ILE A 53 2.89 -10.72 3.06
CA ILE A 53 2.65 -11.47 1.81
C ILE A 53 3.95 -12.04 1.24
N ARG A 54 5.01 -11.23 1.18
CA ARG A 54 6.28 -11.62 0.56
C ARG A 54 7.15 -12.53 1.42
N LEU A 55 6.93 -12.51 2.74
CA LEU A 55 7.67 -13.33 3.70
C LEU A 55 6.99 -14.67 3.95
N ASN A 56 5.74 -14.63 4.41
CA ASN A 56 4.93 -15.80 4.68
C ASN A 56 3.43 -15.46 4.58
N PRO A 57 2.77 -15.72 3.44
CA PRO A 57 1.36 -15.38 3.25
C PRO A 57 0.40 -16.21 4.12
N GLU A 58 0.86 -17.31 4.72
CA GLU A 58 0.05 -18.12 5.65
C GLU A 58 -0.24 -17.39 6.98
N ASP A 59 0.61 -16.44 7.35
CA ASP A 59 0.45 -15.63 8.57
C ASP A 59 -0.50 -14.44 8.38
N LEU A 60 -1.06 -14.25 7.18
CA LEU A 60 -1.94 -13.14 6.90
C LEU A 60 -3.25 -13.26 7.70
N PRO A 61 -3.61 -12.20 8.45
CA PRO A 61 -4.86 -12.21 9.20
C PRO A 61 -6.06 -12.19 8.24
N THR A 62 -7.12 -12.93 8.57
CA THR A 62 -8.37 -12.96 7.79
C THR A 62 -9.58 -12.69 8.69
N GLY A 63 -10.72 -12.36 8.10
CA GLY A 63 -11.92 -11.96 8.84
C GLY A 63 -11.91 -10.49 9.25
N LYS A 64 -12.55 -10.14 10.37
CA LYS A 64 -12.67 -8.75 10.83
C LYS A 64 -11.41 -8.31 11.58
N LEU A 65 -10.84 -7.17 11.18
CA LEU A 65 -9.57 -6.64 11.69
C LEU A 65 -9.69 -5.15 12.00
N GLN A 66 -8.83 -4.67 12.90
CA GLN A 66 -8.53 -3.25 13.06
C GLN A 66 -7.18 -2.95 12.41
N LEU A 67 -7.19 -2.08 11.40
CA LEU A 67 -6.01 -1.72 10.63
C LEU A 67 -5.70 -0.23 10.75
N ILE A 68 -4.43 0.13 10.67
CA ILE A 68 -4.03 1.49 10.33
C ILE A 68 -3.99 1.54 8.79
N PRO A 69 -4.85 2.31 8.11
CA PRO A 69 -4.86 2.34 6.64
C PRO A 69 -3.50 2.77 6.08
N GLY A 70 -3.19 2.40 4.84
CA GLY A 70 -1.88 2.70 4.24
C GLY A 70 -1.51 4.18 4.37
N THR A 71 -0.27 4.49 4.77
CA THR A 71 0.08 5.87 5.11
C THR A 71 -0.02 6.82 3.92
N MET A 72 0.31 6.33 2.71
CA MET A 72 0.14 7.08 1.47
C MET A 72 -1.32 7.33 1.13
N PHE A 73 -2.20 6.36 1.35
CA PHE A 73 -3.64 6.54 1.14
C PHE A 73 -4.19 7.62 2.08
N GLN A 74 -3.87 7.54 3.37
CA GLN A 74 -4.30 8.55 4.35
C GLN A 74 -3.80 9.95 3.98
N ARG A 75 -2.54 10.05 3.52
CA ARG A 75 -1.95 11.31 3.06
C ARG A 75 -2.70 11.89 1.86
N LEU A 76 -2.84 11.12 0.78
CA LEU A 76 -3.46 11.58 -0.47
C LEU A 76 -4.95 11.93 -0.30
N ARG A 77 -5.61 11.35 0.70
CA ARG A 77 -7.01 11.59 1.01
C ARG A 77 -7.23 12.60 2.14
N HIS A 78 -6.16 13.16 2.69
CA HIS A 78 -6.21 14.07 3.85
C HIS A 78 -7.03 13.50 5.01
N LEU A 79 -6.84 12.21 5.29
CA LEU A 79 -7.53 11.52 6.39
C LEU A 79 -6.74 11.68 7.69
N SER A 80 -7.46 11.81 8.80
CA SER A 80 -6.87 11.78 10.13
C SER A 80 -6.29 10.40 10.43
N TRP A 81 -5.10 10.40 11.04
CA TRP A 81 -4.43 9.20 11.53
C TRP A 81 -5.28 8.47 12.56
N THR A 82 -5.95 7.41 12.14
CA THR A 82 -6.85 6.60 12.96
C THR A 82 -6.78 5.14 12.57
N THR A 83 -7.23 4.26 13.47
CA THR A 83 -7.49 2.86 13.15
C THR A 83 -8.87 2.71 12.54
N GLN A 84 -9.02 1.83 11.55
CA GLN A 84 -10.24 1.60 10.81
C GLN A 84 -10.59 0.11 10.81
N SER A 85 -11.89 -0.19 10.90
CA SER A 85 -12.37 -1.57 10.74
C SER A 85 -12.30 -2.00 9.29
N ALA A 86 -11.75 -3.19 9.07
CA ALA A 86 -11.67 -3.83 7.77
C ALA A 86 -12.07 -5.29 7.85
N THR A 87 -12.43 -5.87 6.71
CA THR A 87 -12.53 -7.33 6.54
C THR A 87 -11.47 -7.79 5.54
N ALA A 88 -10.70 -8.81 5.91
CA ALA A 88 -9.67 -9.42 5.10
C ALA A 88 -10.08 -10.81 4.60
N GLU A 89 -9.85 -11.07 3.31
CA GLU A 89 -10.11 -12.36 2.68
C GLU A 89 -8.87 -12.82 1.89
N LEU A 90 -8.48 -14.08 2.05
CA LEU A 90 -7.41 -14.72 1.27
C LEU A 90 -8.00 -15.86 0.43
N LYS A 91 -7.88 -15.78 -0.89
CA LYS A 91 -8.44 -16.80 -1.82
C LYS A 91 -7.57 -17.05 -3.04
N PRO A 92 -7.63 -18.23 -3.66
CA PRO A 92 -7.01 -18.45 -4.98
C PRO A 92 -7.63 -17.53 -6.04
N VAL A 93 -6.83 -17.06 -7.00
CA VAL A 93 -7.33 -16.29 -8.14
C VAL A 93 -8.10 -17.23 -9.09
N ALA A 94 -9.33 -16.86 -9.45
CA ALA A 94 -10.15 -17.63 -10.37
C ALA A 94 -9.46 -17.72 -11.74
N GLY A 95 -9.33 -18.94 -12.28
CA GLY A 95 -8.66 -19.17 -13.56
C GLY A 95 -7.13 -19.13 -13.50
N ASN A 96 -6.51 -18.85 -12.34
CA ASN A 96 -5.06 -18.96 -12.17
C ASN A 96 -4.69 -19.62 -10.83
N PRO A 97 -4.53 -20.95 -10.79
CA PRO A 97 -4.28 -21.68 -9.54
C PRO A 97 -2.90 -21.40 -8.93
N GLN A 98 -2.00 -20.73 -9.66
CA GLN A 98 -0.67 -20.35 -9.16
C GLN A 98 -0.68 -19.04 -8.39
N LEU A 99 -1.80 -18.30 -8.40
CA LEU A 99 -1.92 -17.02 -7.71
C LEU A 99 -2.90 -17.09 -6.53
N MET A 100 -2.63 -16.26 -5.54
CA MET A 100 -3.52 -15.93 -4.43
C MET A 100 -3.91 -14.45 -4.53
N SER A 101 -5.07 -14.14 -3.98
CA SER A 101 -5.64 -12.80 -3.87
C SER A 101 -5.93 -12.52 -2.41
N TYR A 102 -5.36 -11.43 -1.90
CA TYR A 102 -5.65 -10.92 -0.57
C TYR A 102 -6.42 -9.60 -0.68
N THR A 103 -7.64 -9.59 -0.19
CA THR A 103 -8.57 -8.46 -0.31
C THR A 103 -8.87 -7.87 1.05
N LEU A 104 -8.67 -6.56 1.19
CA LEU A 104 -9.10 -5.75 2.32
C LEU A 104 -10.30 -4.90 1.90
N THR A 105 -11.39 -4.96 2.67
CA THR A 105 -12.56 -4.09 2.49
C THR A 105 -12.74 -3.21 3.73
N TYR A 106 -12.72 -1.89 3.51
CA TYR A 106 -12.96 -0.85 4.50
C TYR A 106 -14.35 -0.22 4.28
N PRO A 107 -15.37 -0.60 5.08
CA PRO A 107 -16.73 -0.12 4.87
C PRO A 107 -16.87 1.40 5.05
N GLU A 108 -16.26 1.96 6.10
CA GLU A 108 -16.34 3.40 6.42
C GLU A 108 -15.65 4.26 5.37
N LEU A 109 -14.48 3.80 4.89
CA LEU A 109 -13.72 4.47 3.84
C LEU A 109 -14.29 4.24 2.44
N LYS A 110 -15.26 3.32 2.30
CA LYS A 110 -15.78 2.82 1.01
C LYS A 110 -14.63 2.48 0.05
N ARG A 111 -13.67 1.73 0.58
CA ARG A 111 -12.42 1.39 -0.08
C ARG A 111 -12.21 -0.11 -0.06
N THR A 112 -11.75 -0.64 -1.19
CA THR A 112 -11.32 -2.03 -1.31
C THR A 112 -9.93 -2.05 -1.93
N LEU A 113 -9.00 -2.77 -1.29
CA LEU A 113 -7.67 -3.06 -1.82
C LEU A 113 -7.57 -4.56 -2.06
N THR A 114 -7.18 -4.96 -3.27
CA THR A 114 -6.90 -6.35 -3.63
C THR A 114 -5.47 -6.45 -4.10
N ILE A 115 -4.73 -7.41 -3.56
CA ILE A 115 -3.34 -7.69 -3.92
C ILE A 115 -3.28 -9.12 -4.44
N GLU A 116 -2.82 -9.31 -5.67
CA GLU A 116 -2.60 -10.63 -6.24
C GLU A 116 -1.11 -10.97 -6.26
N PHE A 117 -0.77 -12.17 -5.79
CA PHE A 117 0.61 -12.61 -5.66
C PHE A 117 0.79 -14.10 -5.97
N SER A 118 2.01 -14.47 -6.31
CA SER A 118 2.40 -15.85 -6.61
C SER A 118 2.36 -16.73 -5.36
N LYS A 119 1.80 -17.94 -5.47
CA LYS A 119 1.85 -18.95 -4.39
C LYS A 119 3.27 -19.41 -4.08
N ALA A 120 4.11 -19.50 -5.10
CA ALA A 120 5.49 -19.91 -4.94
C ALA A 120 6.32 -18.78 -4.32
N PHE A 121 7.21 -19.14 -3.40
CA PHE A 121 8.24 -18.23 -2.89
C PHE A 121 9.07 -17.68 -4.07
N PRO A 122 9.36 -16.36 -4.15
CA PRO A 122 9.29 -15.36 -3.08
C PRO A 122 7.97 -14.57 -3.01
N HIS A 123 6.84 -15.22 -3.29
CA HIS A 123 5.49 -14.68 -3.18
C HIS A 123 5.33 -13.32 -3.88
N GLU A 124 5.75 -13.32 -5.14
CA GLU A 124 5.87 -12.10 -5.93
C GLU A 124 4.51 -11.47 -6.12
N ILE A 125 4.41 -10.17 -5.82
CA ILE A 125 3.22 -9.39 -6.14
C ILE A 125 3.14 -9.22 -7.65
N GLU A 126 2.07 -9.74 -8.24
CA GLU A 126 1.81 -9.70 -9.67
C GLU A 126 0.97 -8.49 -10.04
N SER A 127 -0.02 -8.16 -9.20
CA SER A 127 -0.92 -7.05 -9.43
C SER A 127 -1.51 -6.53 -8.13
N TRP A 128 -2.05 -5.32 -8.18
CA TRP A 128 -2.95 -4.83 -7.17
C TRP A 128 -3.99 -3.91 -7.79
N GLU A 129 -5.14 -3.82 -7.12
CA GLU A 129 -6.23 -2.94 -7.46
C GLU A 129 -6.78 -2.29 -6.20
N GLU A 130 -6.94 -0.97 -6.23
CA GLU A 130 -7.55 -0.16 -5.19
C GLU A 130 -8.77 0.55 -5.77
N THR A 131 -9.94 0.28 -5.19
CA THR A 131 -11.19 0.96 -5.54
C THR A 131 -11.64 1.84 -4.39
N TYR A 132 -11.98 3.10 -4.66
CA TYR A 132 -12.41 4.06 -3.64
C TYR A 132 -13.37 5.12 -4.19
N GLN A 133 -14.16 5.73 -3.29
CA GLN A 133 -15.00 6.88 -3.65
C GLN A 133 -14.15 8.16 -3.72
N SER A 134 -14.14 8.81 -4.90
CA SER A 134 -13.43 10.06 -5.20
C SER A 134 -14.39 11.21 -5.45
N GLY A 135 -14.02 12.42 -5.03
CA GLY A 135 -14.86 13.62 -5.12
C GLY A 135 -15.83 13.79 -3.95
N TRP A 136 -16.71 14.79 -4.05
CA TRP A 136 -17.60 15.22 -2.96
C TRP A 136 -19.05 15.34 -3.44
N GLY A 137 -20.00 15.17 -2.51
CA GLY A 137 -21.43 15.34 -2.77
C GLY A 137 -21.97 14.40 -3.86
N GLN A 138 -22.95 14.89 -4.64
CA GLN A 138 -23.58 14.11 -5.73
C GLN A 138 -22.64 13.82 -6.91
N GLY A 139 -21.52 14.52 -7.01
CA GLY A 139 -20.52 14.32 -8.07
C GLY A 139 -19.49 13.23 -7.76
N ALA A 140 -19.55 12.61 -6.58
CA ALA A 140 -18.58 11.61 -6.17
C ALA A 140 -18.72 10.33 -7.00
N LYS A 141 -17.59 9.82 -7.49
CA LYS A 141 -17.50 8.63 -8.36
C LYS A 141 -16.62 7.58 -7.73
N THR A 142 -16.97 6.33 -7.95
CA THR A 142 -16.08 5.21 -7.66
C THR A 142 -15.00 5.15 -8.72
N LEU A 143 -13.74 5.26 -8.30
CA LEU A 143 -12.58 5.13 -9.16
C LEU A 143 -11.76 3.91 -8.74
N THR A 144 -11.06 3.33 -9.70
CA THR A 144 -10.20 2.18 -9.51
C THR A 144 -8.82 2.51 -10.05
N THR A 145 -7.80 2.33 -9.21
CA THR A 145 -6.40 2.41 -9.57
C THR A 145 -5.81 1.01 -9.52
N SER A 146 -5.06 0.61 -10.53
CA SER A 146 -4.43 -0.70 -10.56
C SER A 146 -3.01 -0.65 -11.10
N ALA A 147 -2.22 -1.64 -10.71
CA ALA A 147 -0.93 -1.89 -11.31
C ALA A 147 -0.77 -3.38 -11.56
N LYS A 148 -0.09 -3.73 -12.65
CA LYS A 148 0.28 -5.10 -12.99
C LYS A 148 1.73 -5.14 -13.42
N ARG A 149 2.47 -6.10 -12.89
CA ARG A 149 3.86 -6.33 -13.24
C ARG A 149 3.98 -6.76 -14.70
N LYS A 150 4.75 -6.00 -15.48
CA LYS A 150 5.03 -6.30 -16.90
C LYS A 150 6.16 -7.32 -17.05
N LYS A 151 7.30 -7.02 -16.44
CA LYS A 151 8.56 -7.78 -16.54
C LYS A 151 9.38 -7.60 -15.26
N ARG A 152 10.31 -8.53 -15.03
CA ARG A 152 11.35 -8.45 -14.00
C ARG A 152 12.63 -9.06 -14.54
N ILE A 153 13.75 -8.41 -14.22
CA ILE A 153 15.10 -8.92 -14.48
C ILE A 153 15.92 -8.80 -13.20
N LEU A 154 16.80 -9.76 -12.97
CA LEU A 154 17.78 -9.73 -11.89
C LEU A 154 19.13 -9.39 -12.52
N LEU A 155 19.70 -8.23 -12.15
CA LEU A 155 20.93 -7.71 -12.74
C LEU A 155 21.87 -7.15 -11.66
N ASP A 156 23.15 -7.08 -11.99
CA ASP A 156 24.20 -6.45 -11.20
C ASP A 156 24.17 -4.91 -11.34
N TYR A 157 23.23 -4.27 -10.64
CA TYR A 157 22.91 -2.84 -10.75
C TYR A 157 24.13 -1.89 -10.87
N TRP A 158 25.17 -2.10 -10.06
CA TRP A 158 26.33 -1.20 -10.01
C TRP A 158 27.11 -1.10 -11.33
N THR A 159 26.98 -2.08 -12.23
CA THR A 159 27.63 -2.06 -13.55
C THR A 159 26.69 -1.60 -14.67
N LYS A 160 25.40 -1.39 -14.38
CA LYS A 160 24.32 -1.15 -15.35
C LYS A 160 23.64 0.21 -15.14
N ASN A 161 24.44 1.28 -15.07
CA ASN A 161 23.97 2.65 -14.80
C ASN A 161 24.41 3.67 -15.86
N SER A 162 24.88 3.20 -17.01
CA SER A 162 25.30 4.06 -18.13
C SER A 162 24.19 4.24 -19.16
N VAL A 163 24.33 5.22 -20.05
CA VAL A 163 23.39 5.42 -21.19
C VAL A 163 23.35 4.20 -22.11
N ALA A 164 24.44 3.43 -22.21
CA ALA A 164 24.46 2.22 -23.03
C ALA A 164 23.51 1.12 -22.49
N ASP A 165 23.16 1.18 -21.21
CA ASP A 165 22.24 0.24 -20.56
C ASP A 165 20.76 0.59 -20.78
N GLU A 166 20.45 1.65 -21.56
CA GLU A 166 19.07 2.06 -21.89
C GLU A 166 18.27 0.93 -22.55
N VAL A 167 18.92 0.00 -23.24
CA VAL A 167 18.29 -1.19 -23.85
C VAL A 167 17.48 -2.02 -22.83
N LEU A 168 17.88 -2.02 -21.55
CA LEU A 168 17.20 -2.72 -20.47
C LEU A 168 15.78 -2.20 -20.22
N ARG A 169 15.50 -0.94 -20.57
CA ARG A 169 14.14 -0.37 -20.48
C ARG A 169 13.18 -1.10 -21.42
N ARG A 170 13.62 -1.47 -22.63
CA ARG A 170 12.83 -2.28 -23.57
C ARG A 170 12.63 -3.69 -23.04
N GLU A 171 13.67 -4.30 -22.46
CA GLU A 171 13.55 -5.62 -21.82
C GLU A 171 12.54 -5.63 -20.66
N LEU A 172 12.43 -4.50 -19.94
CA LEU A 172 11.46 -4.26 -18.88
C LEU A 172 10.08 -3.78 -19.38
N ALA A 173 9.89 -3.61 -20.69
CA ALA A 173 8.67 -3.07 -21.30
C ALA A 173 8.26 -1.69 -20.75
N LEU A 174 9.25 -0.82 -20.56
CA LEU A 174 9.09 0.58 -20.13
C LEU A 174 9.03 1.58 -21.31
N ASP A 175 9.43 1.13 -22.51
CA ASP A 175 9.40 1.88 -23.77
C ASP A 175 8.62 1.11 -24.85
#